data_AF-A0AAV5YQX0-F1
#
_entry.id   AF-A0AAV5YQX0-F1
#
_cell.length_a   1.000
_cell.length_b   1.000
_cell.length_c   1.000
_cell.angle_alpha   90.00
_cell.angle_beta   90.00
_cell.angle_gamma   90.00
#
_symmetry.space_group_name_H-M   'P 1'
#
loop_
_entity.id
_entity.type
_entity.pdbx_description
1 polymer ?
#
loop_
_entity_poly.entity_id
_entity_poly.type
_entity_poly.pdbx_seq_one_letter_code
_entity_poly.pdbx_strand_id
1 'polypeptide(L)'
;MKTLIALVLAVAVFAPTLAFAGASTDAALGLGAFAVFNQILGGVGIFGRGPVVAAPPVVVAPPPPPVVYAPPAPVVVVPPAPRYVPAPRVVVRPYPVYVPAPHRVVVREPAFCPPGHAKKGWCYPAPAWRY
;
A
#
# COMPACT_ATOMS: atom_id res chain seq x y z
N MET A 1 -50.90 29.92 -4.42
CA MET A 1 -49.92 29.97 -3.32
C MET A 1 -49.89 28.68 -2.49
N LYS A 2 -51.03 28.12 -2.07
CA LYS A 2 -51.09 26.85 -1.29
C LYS A 2 -50.42 25.65 -1.96
N THR A 3 -50.57 25.54 -3.29
CA THR A 3 -49.94 24.48 -4.10
C THR A 3 -48.43 24.58 -4.16
N LEU A 4 -47.88 25.79 -4.23
CA LEU A 4 -46.43 26.02 -4.17
C LEU A 4 -45.86 25.69 -2.79
N ILE A 5 -46.58 26.05 -1.72
CA ILE A 5 -46.18 25.70 -0.35
C ILE A 5 -46.19 24.18 -0.16
N ALA A 6 -47.24 23.49 -0.63
CA ALA A 6 -47.32 22.04 -0.57
C ALA A 6 -46.21 21.35 -1.37
N LEU A 7 -45.85 21.90 -2.53
CA LEU A 7 -44.77 21.38 -3.36
C LEU A 7 -43.39 21.61 -2.72
N VAL A 8 -43.15 22.77 -2.12
CA VAL A 8 -41.92 23.05 -1.36
C VAL A 8 -41.81 22.13 -0.15
N LEU A 9 -42.91 21.89 0.58
CA LEU A 9 -42.95 20.94 1.68
C LEU A 9 -42.69 19.50 1.22
N ALA A 10 -43.30 19.07 0.12
CA ALA A 10 -43.06 17.75 -0.46
C ALA A 10 -41.59 17.60 -0.87
N VAL A 11 -41.03 18.57 -1.58
CA VAL A 11 -39.63 18.57 -1.96
C VAL A 11 -38.72 18.57 -0.73
N ALA A 12 -39.00 19.36 0.30
CA ALA A 12 -38.20 19.36 1.53
C ALA A 12 -38.23 18.02 2.28
N VAL A 13 -39.35 17.30 2.24
CA VAL A 13 -39.51 15.98 2.89
C VAL A 13 -38.86 14.86 2.08
N PHE A 14 -38.91 14.93 0.74
CA PHE A 14 -38.38 13.89 -0.15
C PHE A 14 -36.97 14.19 -0.71
N ALA A 15 -36.44 15.40 -0.53
CA ALA A 15 -35.06 15.74 -0.91
C ALA A 15 -33.99 14.92 -0.15
N PRO A 16 -34.13 14.62 1.15
CA PRO A 16 -33.14 13.82 1.87
C PRO A 16 -33.03 12.40 1.33
N THR A 17 -34.10 11.85 0.74
CA THR A 17 -34.09 10.48 0.18
C THR A 17 -33.38 10.38 -1.17
N LEU A 18 -33.08 11.51 -1.81
CA LEU A 18 -32.32 11.60 -3.06
C LEU A 18 -30.84 11.97 -2.83
N ALA A 19 -30.47 12.34 -1.60
CA ALA A 19 -29.07 12.47 -1.23
C ALA A 19 -28.50 11.07 -0.99
N PHE A 20 -27.62 10.60 -1.88
CA PHE A 20 -26.69 9.52 -1.56
C PHE A 20 -25.76 10.01 -0.44
N ALA A 21 -26.26 9.95 0.78
CA ALA A 21 -25.52 10.21 2.00
C ALA A 21 -24.47 9.11 2.12
N GLY A 22 -23.21 9.46 1.92
CA GLY A 22 -22.12 8.58 2.35
C GLY A 22 -22.19 8.37 3.87
N ALA A 23 -21.53 7.32 4.37
CA ALA A 23 -21.58 6.90 5.78
C ALA A 23 -21.37 8.04 6.80
N SER A 24 -20.63 9.10 6.45
CA SER A 24 -20.44 10.28 7.32
C SER A 24 -21.70 11.13 7.49
N THR A 25 -22.52 11.27 6.45
CA THR A 25 -23.74 12.08 6.49
C THR A 25 -24.83 11.35 7.27
N ASP A 26 -24.94 10.03 7.11
CA ASP A 26 -25.84 9.19 7.91
C ASP A 26 -25.42 9.16 9.38
N ALA A 27 -24.11 9.10 9.67
CA ALA A 27 -23.61 9.19 11.03
C ALA A 27 -23.91 10.55 11.67
N ALA A 28 -23.73 11.66 10.94
CA ALA A 28 -24.05 12.99 11.44
C ALA A 28 -25.55 13.17 11.72
N LEU A 29 -26.42 12.66 10.85
CA LEU A 29 -27.86 12.65 11.06
C LEU A 29 -28.26 11.77 12.25
N GLY A 30 -27.64 10.59 12.39
CA GLY A 30 -27.85 9.69 13.52
C GLY A 30 -27.41 10.29 14.85
N LEU A 31 -26.23 10.92 14.90
CA LEU A 31 -25.73 11.62 16.08
C LEU A 31 -26.59 12.84 16.44
N GLY A 32 -27.04 13.60 15.44
CA GLY A 32 -27.98 14.71 15.65
C GLY A 32 -29.32 14.25 16.21
N ALA A 33 -29.90 13.18 15.65
CA ALA A 33 -31.14 12.60 16.14
C ALA A 33 -30.99 12.07 17.58
N PHE A 34 -29.89 11.36 17.88
CA PHE A 34 -29.61 10.86 19.23
C PHE A 34 -29.50 12.00 20.26
N ALA A 35 -28.81 13.09 19.92
CA ALA A 35 -28.69 14.25 20.80
C ALA A 35 -30.07 14.87 21.11
N VAL A 36 -30.95 14.98 20.11
CA VAL A 36 -32.32 15.50 20.30
C VAL A 36 -33.16 14.57 21.16
N PHE A 37 -33.09 13.25 20.94
CA PHE A 37 -33.81 12.29 21.79
C PHE A 37 -33.32 12.33 23.24
N ASN A 38 -32.00 12.45 23.44
CA ASN A 38 -31.43 12.59 24.78
C ASN A 38 -31.85 13.91 25.45
N GLN A 39 -32.05 14.99 24.68
CA GLN A 39 -32.59 16.24 25.22
C GLN A 39 -34.07 16.15 25.61
N ILE A 40 -34.88 15.42 24.82
CA ILE A 40 -36.32 15.20 25.10
C ILE A 40 -36.49 14.34 26.36
N LEU A 41 -35.74 13.23 26.47
CA LEU A 41 -35.84 12.31 27.60
C LEU A 41 -35.08 12.81 28.85
N GLY A 42 -33.93 13.45 28.63
CA GLY A 42 -33.08 14.00 29.69
C GLY A 42 -33.57 15.34 30.25
N GLY A 43 -34.63 15.92 29.68
CA GLY A 43 -35.23 17.16 30.18
C GLY A 43 -34.29 18.38 30.11
N VAL A 44 -33.24 18.31 29.28
CA VAL A 44 -32.29 19.40 29.04
C VAL A 44 -32.62 20.04 27.70
N GLY A 45 -33.63 20.93 27.70
CA GLY A 45 -34.13 21.60 26.50
C GLY A 45 -35.30 22.53 26.82
N ILE A 46 -35.97 23.08 25.80
CA ILE A 46 -37.05 24.10 25.95
C ILE A 46 -38.26 23.57 26.77
N PHE A 47 -38.42 22.24 26.85
CA PHE A 47 -39.47 21.58 27.64
C PHE A 47 -39.04 21.28 29.09
N GLY A 48 -37.75 21.41 29.39
CA GLY A 48 -37.17 21.26 30.71
C GLY A 48 -37.16 22.57 31.48
N ARG A 49 -38.34 23.06 31.89
CA ARG A 49 -38.40 24.09 32.93
C ARG A 49 -38.07 23.45 34.27
N GLY A 50 -36.78 23.16 34.49
CA GLY A 50 -36.25 23.00 35.84
C GLY A 50 -36.52 24.27 36.66
N PRO A 51 -36.53 24.19 38.00
CA PRO A 51 -36.83 25.33 38.85
C PRO A 51 -35.94 26.52 38.45
N VAL A 52 -36.55 27.68 38.23
CA VAL A 52 -35.84 28.93 38.00
C VAL A 52 -35.09 29.25 39.29
N VAL A 53 -33.87 28.74 39.40
CA VAL A 53 -32.97 29.11 40.48
C VAL A 53 -32.60 30.56 40.21
N ALA A 54 -33.10 31.46 41.06
CA ALA A 54 -32.69 32.85 41.04
C ALA A 54 -31.15 32.89 41.12
N ALA A 55 -30.53 33.49 40.10
CA ALA A 55 -29.08 33.58 40.06
C ALA A 55 -28.61 34.35 41.31
N PRO A 56 -27.66 33.81 42.09
CA PRO A 56 -27.10 34.53 43.22
C PRO A 56 -26.47 35.85 42.75
N PRO A 57 -26.44 36.89 43.61
CA PRO A 57 -25.87 38.18 43.24
C PRO A 57 -24.42 38.02 42.78
N VAL A 58 -24.12 38.56 41.61
CA VAL A 58 -22.77 38.52 41.04
C VAL A 58 -21.87 39.45 41.87
N VAL A 59 -21.02 38.85 42.70
CA VAL A 59 -19.92 39.56 43.35
C VAL A 59 -18.83 39.77 42.29
N VAL A 60 -18.64 41.01 41.87
CA VAL A 60 -17.57 41.35 40.92
C VAL A 60 -16.24 41.32 41.68
N ALA A 61 -15.42 40.32 41.39
CA ALA A 61 -14.05 40.27 41.90
C ALA A 61 -13.23 41.43 41.30
N PRO A 62 -12.24 41.98 42.04
CA PRO A 62 -11.29 42.93 41.49
C PRO A 62 -10.62 42.36 40.23
N PRO A 63 -10.28 43.21 39.24
CA PRO A 63 -9.60 42.76 38.03
C PRO A 63 -8.28 42.06 38.40
N PRO A 64 -7.94 40.95 37.72
CA PRO A 64 -6.69 40.24 37.98
C PRO A 64 -5.48 41.14 37.69
N PRO A 65 -4.37 40.95 38.41
CA PRO A 65 -3.14 41.68 38.11
C PRO A 65 -2.71 41.44 36.67
N PRO A 66 -2.08 42.43 36.00
CA PRO A 66 -1.65 42.29 34.63
C PRO A 66 -0.70 41.11 34.47
N VAL A 67 -1.03 40.21 33.55
CA VAL A 67 -0.19 39.06 33.21
C VAL A 67 1.03 39.57 32.46
N VAL A 68 2.20 39.46 33.08
CA VAL A 68 3.49 39.72 32.42
C VAL A 68 3.82 38.50 31.59
N TYR A 69 3.65 38.60 30.27
CA TYR A 69 4.08 37.55 29.35
C TYR A 69 5.60 37.64 29.19
N ALA A 70 6.31 36.65 29.74
CA ALA A 70 7.70 36.41 29.37
C ALA A 70 7.74 35.79 27.96
N PRO A 71 8.68 36.22 27.09
CA PRO A 71 8.87 35.58 25.80
C PRO A 71 9.18 34.08 25.97
N PRO A 72 8.63 33.20 25.11
CA PRO A 72 9.03 31.79 25.08
C PRO A 72 10.53 31.67 24.85
N ALA A 73 11.18 30.75 25.56
CA ALA A 73 12.59 30.46 25.33
C ALA A 73 12.79 29.98 23.88
N PRO A 74 13.88 30.38 23.21
CA PRO A 74 14.17 29.93 21.86
C PRO A 74 14.37 28.42 21.83
N VAL A 75 13.61 27.74 20.97
CA VAL A 75 13.74 26.29 20.74
C VAL A 75 14.88 26.06 19.75
N VAL A 76 15.95 25.41 20.21
CA VAL A 76 17.05 24.99 19.34
C VAL A 76 16.69 23.64 18.72
N VAL A 77 16.41 23.63 17.43
CA VAL A 77 16.18 22.40 16.67
C VAL A 77 17.53 21.81 16.26
N VAL A 78 17.87 20.65 16.82
CA VAL A 78 19.07 19.90 16.44
C VAL A 78 18.71 18.91 15.33
N PRO A 79 19.42 18.91 14.18
CA PRO A 79 19.20 17.93 13.13
C PRO A 79 19.47 16.50 13.61
N PRO A 80 18.69 15.50 13.14
CA PRO A 80 18.97 14.11 13.43
C PRO A 80 20.31 13.68 12.84
N ALA A 81 21.06 12.85 13.59
CA ALA A 81 22.35 12.34 13.14
C ALA A 81 22.22 11.47 11.88
N PRO A 82 23.16 11.53 10.93
CA PRO A 82 23.15 10.69 9.75
C PRO A 82 23.29 9.21 10.13
N ARG A 83 22.43 8.36 9.57
CA ARG A 83 22.53 6.89 9.71
C ARG A 83 23.34 6.32 8.55
N TYR A 84 24.43 5.63 8.85
CA TYR A 84 25.20 4.90 7.85
C TYR A 84 24.56 3.52 7.61
N VAL A 85 24.29 3.20 6.35
CA VAL A 85 23.71 1.90 5.95
C VAL A 85 24.80 1.11 5.22
N PRO A 86 25.00 -0.19 5.53
CA PRO A 86 25.96 -1.02 4.80
C PRO A 86 25.59 -1.12 3.32
N ALA A 87 26.59 -1.04 2.44
CA ALA A 87 26.39 -1.24 1.01
C ALA A 87 25.94 -2.69 0.71
N PRO A 88 25.07 -2.91 -0.28
CA PRO A 88 24.67 -4.26 -0.71
C PRO A 88 25.87 -5.08 -1.17
N ARG A 89 25.93 -6.35 -0.77
CA ARG A 89 26.93 -7.30 -1.28
C ARG A 89 26.44 -7.87 -2.60
N VAL A 90 27.20 -7.65 -3.67
CA VAL A 90 26.96 -8.27 -4.98
C VAL A 90 27.73 -9.58 -5.07
N VAL A 91 27.03 -10.70 -5.27
CA VAL A 91 27.65 -12.02 -5.50
C VAL A 91 27.57 -12.33 -6.99
N VAL A 92 28.73 -12.40 -7.66
CA VAL A 92 28.81 -12.81 -9.07
C VAL A 92 29.04 -14.32 -9.13
N ARG A 93 28.15 -15.05 -9.83
CA ARG A 93 28.37 -16.47 -10.13
C ARG A 93 29.22 -16.62 -11.38
N PRO A 94 30.25 -17.49 -11.37
CA PRO A 94 30.94 -17.88 -12.59
C PRO A 94 29.99 -18.65 -13.52
N TYR A 95 30.04 -18.34 -14.82
CA TYR A 95 29.32 -19.11 -15.84
C TYR A 95 30.15 -20.32 -16.29
N PRO A 96 29.51 -21.46 -16.63
CA PRO A 96 30.22 -22.62 -17.14
C PRO A 96 30.78 -22.33 -18.55
N VAL A 97 32.07 -22.62 -18.74
CA VAL A 97 32.72 -22.58 -20.05
C VAL A 97 32.55 -23.96 -20.71
N TYR A 98 31.94 -24.01 -21.89
CA TYR A 98 31.80 -25.25 -22.65
C TYR A 98 33.06 -25.50 -23.49
N VAL A 99 33.72 -26.64 -23.26
CA VAL A 99 34.87 -27.09 -24.06
C VAL A 99 34.38 -28.16 -25.05
N PRO A 100 34.61 -28.01 -26.36
CA PRO A 100 34.19 -29.01 -27.33
C PRO A 100 34.93 -30.34 -27.09
N ALA A 101 34.18 -31.44 -27.17
CA ALA A 101 34.72 -32.78 -26.97
C ALA A 101 35.71 -33.15 -28.10
N PRO A 102 36.80 -33.88 -27.81
CA PRO A 102 37.74 -34.32 -28.83
C PRO A 102 37.07 -35.30 -29.80
N HIS A 103 37.25 -35.07 -31.09
CA HIS A 103 36.78 -35.99 -32.14
C HIS A 103 37.68 -37.22 -32.21
N ARG A 104 37.08 -38.42 -32.27
CA ARG A 104 37.81 -39.66 -32.56
C ARG A 104 38.09 -39.74 -34.06
N VAL A 105 39.36 -39.76 -34.45
CA VAL A 105 39.78 -40.07 -35.82
C VAL A 105 39.92 -41.59 -35.93
N VAL A 106 39.15 -42.21 -36.81
CA VAL A 106 39.31 -43.63 -37.15
C VAL A 106 40.22 -43.71 -38.35
N VAL A 107 41.45 -44.19 -38.15
CA VAL A 107 42.37 -44.50 -39.25
C VAL A 107 41.96 -45.86 -39.81
N ARG A 108 41.58 -45.90 -41.09
CA ARG A 108 41.40 -47.17 -41.81
C ARG A 108 42.70 -47.54 -42.50
N GLU A 109 43.24 -48.70 -42.15
CA GLU A 109 44.39 -49.26 -42.85
C GLU A 109 43.99 -49.69 -44.26
N PRO A 110 44.83 -49.45 -45.28
CA PRO A 110 44.59 -49.96 -46.62
C PRO A 110 44.75 -51.48 -46.65
N ALA A 111 43.74 -52.18 -47.17
CA ALA A 111 43.78 -53.62 -47.40
C ALA A 111 43.86 -53.91 -48.91
N PHE A 112 44.58 -54.97 -49.28
CA PHE A 112 44.65 -55.45 -50.67
C PHE A 112 43.72 -56.65 -50.85
N CYS A 113 42.83 -56.57 -51.85
CA CYS A 113 41.88 -57.63 -52.18
C CYS A 113 42.08 -58.06 -53.64
N PRO A 114 42.59 -59.28 -53.91
CA PRO A 114 42.70 -59.80 -55.26
C PRO A 114 41.32 -59.97 -55.95
N PRO A 115 41.28 -59.95 -57.30
CA PRO A 115 40.04 -60.17 -58.05
C PRO A 115 39.37 -61.50 -57.66
N GLY A 116 38.09 -61.44 -57.27
CA GLY A 116 37.31 -62.61 -56.84
C GLY A 116 37.35 -62.94 -55.34
N HIS A 117 38.29 -62.37 -54.57
CA HIS A 117 38.40 -62.62 -53.12
C HIS A 117 37.59 -61.64 -52.26
N ALA A 118 37.31 -60.44 -52.76
CA ALA A 118 36.50 -59.44 -52.06
C ALA A 118 35.08 -59.94 -51.73
N LYS A 119 34.44 -60.69 -52.66
CA LYS A 119 33.09 -61.25 -52.44
C LYS A 119 33.03 -62.31 -51.34
N LYS A 120 34.17 -62.92 -51.01
CA LYS A 120 34.27 -63.96 -49.97
C LYS A 120 34.69 -63.38 -48.61
N GLY A 121 35.06 -62.10 -48.53
CA GLY A 121 35.59 -61.46 -47.32
C GLY A 121 37.08 -61.72 -47.04
N TRP A 122 37.83 -62.24 -48.01
CA TRP A 122 39.25 -62.56 -47.83
C TRP A 122 40.10 -61.42 -48.39
N CYS A 123 40.27 -60.37 -47.58
CA CYS A 123 41.17 -59.27 -47.87
C CYS A 123 42.35 -59.32 -46.90
N TYR A 124 43.55 -59.11 -47.43
CA TYR A 124 44.77 -59.15 -46.63
C TYR A 124 45.17 -57.72 -46.27
N PRO A 125 45.70 -57.48 -45.05
CA PRO A 125 46.33 -56.20 -44.75
C PRO A 125 47.42 -55.96 -45.79
N ALA A 126 47.48 -54.74 -46.36
CA ALA A 126 48.53 -54.43 -47.32
C ALA A 126 49.90 -54.64 -46.64
N PRO A 127 50.87 -55.30 -47.29
CA PRO A 127 52.17 -55.51 -46.69
C PRO A 127 52.80 -54.16 -46.33
N ALA A 128 53.27 -54.03 -45.09
CA ALA A 128 53.83 -52.79 -44.53
C ALA A 128 55.19 -52.38 -45.11
N TRP A 129 55.53 -52.82 -46.33
CA TRP A 129 56.78 -52.44 -47.00
C TRP A 129 56.57 -51.12 -47.75
N ARG A 130 56.62 -50.03 -46.99
CA ARG A 130 56.98 -48.70 -47.48
C ARG A 130 57.87 -48.02 -46.44
N TYR A 131 59.15 -48.36 -46.46
CA TYR A 131 60.29 -47.43 -46.39
C TYR A 131 61.36 -47.99 -47.33
#